data_AF-A0A258QA98-F1
#
_entry.id   AF-A0A258QA98-F1
#
_cell.length_a   1.000
_cell.length_b   1.000
_cell.length_c   1.000
_cell.angle_alpha   90.00
_cell.angle_beta   90.00
_cell.angle_gamma   90.00
#
_symmetry.space_group_name_H-M   'P 1'
#
loop_
_entity.id
_entity.type
_entity.pdbx_description
1 polymer ?
#
loop_
_entity_poly.entity_id
_entity_poly.type
_entity_poly.pdbx_seq_one_letter_code
_entity_poly.pdbx_strand_id
1 'polypeptide(L)'
;MAKSVKGTKTEESLKEATKTEESLKEAFAGESQANRRYLYFANQADIAGANDVAAVFRSTAEGETGHAHGHMEYLIEGGAGEPGTGMPAKTVAEALQAAIAGETHEYTDMYPGMAKTARDEGFDEIADWFETLAKAERSHANKFTKTLEAHLANA
;
A
#
# COMPACT_ATOMS: atom_id res chain seq x y z
N MET A 1 -0.62 -28.22 -44.57
CA MET A 1 -0.71 -26.79 -44.17
C MET A 1 -0.68 -26.73 -42.65
N ALA A 2 0.46 -26.34 -42.08
CA ALA A 2 0.62 -26.19 -40.63
C ALA A 2 -0.03 -24.86 -40.21
N LYS A 3 -1.02 -24.93 -39.31
CA LYS A 3 -1.56 -23.72 -38.68
C LYS A 3 -0.52 -23.23 -37.67
N SER A 4 0.01 -22.03 -37.94
CA SER A 4 0.82 -21.25 -37.03
C SER A 4 0.08 -21.07 -35.71
N VAL A 5 0.63 -21.62 -34.62
CA VAL A 5 0.22 -21.26 -33.27
C VAL A 5 0.74 -19.84 -33.03
N LYS A 6 -0.17 -18.88 -32.93
CA LYS A 6 0.15 -17.53 -32.44
C LYS A 6 0.46 -17.67 -30.95
N GLY A 7 1.70 -17.35 -30.56
CA GLY A 7 2.08 -17.27 -29.14
C GLY A 7 1.15 -16.30 -28.40
N THR A 8 0.66 -16.74 -27.25
CA THR A 8 -0.12 -15.91 -26.33
C THR A 8 0.83 -14.89 -25.68
N LYS A 9 0.40 -13.63 -25.59
CA LYS A 9 1.12 -12.53 -24.92
C LYS A 9 1.12 -12.66 -23.38
N THR A 10 1.39 -13.85 -22.86
CA THR A 10 1.19 -14.18 -21.43
C THR A 10 2.49 -14.23 -20.62
N GLU A 11 3.62 -13.80 -21.17
CA GLU A 11 4.93 -13.89 -20.49
C GLU A 11 5.80 -12.63 -20.64
N GLU A 12 5.22 -11.45 -20.88
CA GLU A 12 5.97 -10.21 -20.67
C GLU A 12 5.92 -9.86 -19.18
N SER A 13 7.06 -10.02 -18.50
CA SER A 13 7.21 -9.64 -17.09
C SER A 13 6.96 -8.14 -16.94
N LEU A 14 6.15 -7.75 -15.95
CA LEU A 14 5.95 -6.34 -15.59
C LEU A 14 7.21 -5.68 -15.02
N LYS A 15 8.31 -6.41 -14.85
CA LYS A 15 9.58 -5.90 -14.31
C LYS A 15 10.26 -4.85 -15.19
N GLU A 16 9.81 -4.65 -16.43
CA GLU A 16 10.43 -3.71 -17.38
C GLU A 16 9.91 -2.25 -17.31
N ALA A 17 9.47 -1.76 -16.14
CA ALA A 17 9.03 -0.35 -15.96
C ALA A 17 8.02 0.07 -17.04
N THR A 18 7.02 -0.78 -17.27
CA THR A 18 6.07 -0.57 -18.36
C THR A 18 5.04 0.49 -17.99
N LYS A 19 4.44 1.16 -18.99
CA LYS A 19 3.30 2.07 -18.75
C LYS A 19 2.11 1.37 -18.08
N THR A 20 1.97 0.07 -18.29
CA THR A 20 0.94 -0.74 -17.62
C THR A 20 1.24 -0.91 -16.14
N GLU A 21 2.51 -1.14 -15.78
CA GLU A 21 2.95 -1.18 -14.38
C GLU A 21 2.68 0.16 -13.67
N GLU A 22 3.04 1.28 -14.30
CA GLU A 22 2.76 2.63 -13.79
C GLU A 22 1.25 2.83 -13.59
N SER A 23 0.44 2.47 -14.59
CA SER A 23 -1.03 2.58 -14.50
C SER A 23 -1.61 1.73 -13.36
N LEU A 24 -1.08 0.54 -13.12
CA LEU A 24 -1.50 -0.32 -12.00
C LEU A 24 -1.12 0.27 -10.64
N LYS A 25 0.08 0.85 -10.52
CA LYS A 25 0.53 1.54 -9.29
C LYS A 25 -0.32 2.78 -9.01
N GLU A 26 -0.60 3.58 -10.03
CA GLU A 26 -1.47 4.75 -9.93
C GLU A 26 -2.90 4.35 -9.54
N ALA A 27 -3.46 3.31 -10.16
CA ALA A 27 -4.78 2.79 -9.81
C ALA A 27 -4.81 2.25 -8.37
N PHE A 28 -3.82 1.45 -7.95
CA PHE A 28 -3.70 1.00 -6.57
C PHE A 28 -3.71 2.17 -5.57
N ALA A 29 -2.94 3.22 -5.84
CA ALA A 29 -2.91 4.41 -4.99
C ALA A 29 -4.26 5.14 -5.00
N GLY A 30 -4.90 5.27 -6.16
CA GLY A 30 -6.21 5.90 -6.33
C GLY A 30 -7.32 5.20 -5.54
N GLU A 31 -7.41 3.88 -5.67
CA GLU A 31 -8.42 3.06 -4.98
C GLU A 31 -8.17 3.01 -3.47
N SER A 32 -6.90 2.95 -3.05
CA SER A 32 -6.52 3.04 -1.63
C SER A 32 -6.96 4.37 -1.01
N GLN A 33 -6.78 5.49 -1.72
CA GLN A 33 -7.25 6.80 -1.27
C GLN A 33 -8.78 6.90 -1.29
N ALA A 34 -9.45 6.34 -2.31
CA ALA A 34 -10.91 6.33 -2.41
C ALA A 34 -11.54 5.57 -1.24
N ASN A 35 -11.03 4.38 -0.93
CA ASN A 35 -11.45 3.59 0.22
C ASN A 35 -11.36 4.39 1.53
N ARG A 36 -10.20 5.01 1.82
CA ARG A 36 -10.02 5.79 3.06
C ARG A 36 -10.96 7.01 3.13
N ARG A 37 -11.19 7.70 2.01
CA ARG A 37 -12.14 8.83 1.95
C ARG A 37 -13.58 8.36 2.18
N TYR A 38 -14.01 7.27 1.55
CA TYR A 38 -15.39 6.78 1.69
C TYR A 38 -15.68 6.29 3.10
N LEU A 39 -14.73 5.64 3.79
CA LEU A 39 -14.89 5.29 5.20
C LEU A 39 -15.01 6.55 6.08
N TYR A 40 -14.24 7.60 5.79
CA TYR A 40 -14.37 8.88 6.47
C TYR A 40 -15.75 9.53 6.22
N PHE A 41 -16.24 9.52 4.98
CA PHE A 41 -17.57 10.05 4.63
C PHE A 41 -18.70 9.23 5.25
N ALA A 42 -18.54 7.91 5.38
CA ALA A 42 -19.49 7.07 6.10
C ALA A 42 -19.62 7.52 7.57
N ASN A 43 -18.50 7.82 8.24
CA ASN A 43 -18.53 8.34 9.60
C ASN A 43 -19.21 9.71 9.68
N GLN A 44 -18.98 10.59 8.70
CA GLN A 44 -19.70 11.87 8.64
C GLN A 44 -21.21 11.66 8.47
N ALA A 45 -21.63 10.71 7.64
CA ALA A 45 -23.03 10.38 7.42
C ALA A 45 -23.69 9.79 8.68
N ASP A 46 -23.00 8.93 9.43
CA ASP A 46 -23.47 8.44 10.72
C ASP A 46 -23.71 9.57 11.73
N ILE A 47 -22.77 10.51 11.85
CA ILE A 47 -22.89 11.66 12.76
C ILE A 47 -24.10 12.53 12.36
N ALA A 48 -24.40 12.63 11.07
CA ALA A 48 -25.55 13.36 10.55
C ALA A 48 -26.87 12.57 10.65
N GLY A 49 -26.86 11.31 11.11
CA GLY A 49 -28.03 10.42 11.15
C GLY A 49 -28.48 9.89 9.79
N ALA A 50 -27.66 10.03 8.75
CA ALA A 50 -27.93 9.58 7.39
C ALA A 50 -27.48 8.13 7.18
N ASN A 51 -28.08 7.19 7.93
CA ASN A 51 -27.63 5.79 8.01
C ASN A 51 -27.59 5.08 6.64
N ASP A 52 -28.57 5.32 5.77
CA ASP A 52 -28.60 4.70 4.44
C ASP A 52 -27.44 5.19 3.56
N VAL A 53 -27.07 6.47 3.68
CA VAL A 53 -25.92 7.05 2.97
C VAL A 53 -24.61 6.48 3.51
N ALA A 54 -24.51 6.34 4.82
CA ALA A 54 -23.34 5.73 5.46
C ALA A 54 -23.15 4.27 5.02
N ALA A 55 -24.25 3.51 4.90
CA ALA A 55 -24.22 2.13 4.42
C ALA A 55 -23.73 2.04 2.96
N VAL A 56 -24.16 2.94 2.09
CA VAL A 56 -23.66 3.02 0.71
C VAL A 56 -22.16 3.30 0.68
N PHE A 57 -21.68 4.33 1.41
CA PHE A 57 -20.26 4.65 1.44
C PHE A 57 -19.40 3.48 1.94
N ARG A 58 -19.83 2.75 2.98
CA ARG A 58 -19.12 1.58 3.48
C ARG A 58 -19.07 0.45 2.45
N SER A 59 -20.20 0.16 1.81
CA SER A 59 -20.28 -0.86 0.75
C SER A 59 -19.36 -0.51 -0.43
N THR A 60 -19.34 0.75 -0.86
CA THR A 60 -18.44 1.22 -1.92
C THR A 60 -16.98 1.13 -1.48
N ALA A 61 -16.64 1.53 -0.24
CA ALA A 61 -15.28 1.41 0.27
C ALA A 61 -14.80 -0.05 0.23
N GLU A 62 -15.64 -1.01 0.59
CA GLU A 62 -15.31 -2.45 0.48
C GLU A 62 -15.04 -2.86 -0.97
N GLY A 63 -15.81 -2.33 -1.93
CA GLY A 63 -15.53 -2.48 -3.36
C GLY A 63 -14.13 -1.97 -3.75
N GLU A 64 -13.76 -0.77 -3.28
CA GLU A 64 -12.43 -0.20 -3.58
C GLU A 64 -11.29 -0.99 -2.93
N THR A 65 -11.52 -1.64 -1.78
CA THR A 65 -10.56 -2.61 -1.22
C THR A 65 -10.32 -3.75 -2.22
N GLY A 66 -11.40 -4.30 -2.80
CA GLY A 66 -11.32 -5.35 -3.82
C GLY A 66 -10.56 -4.90 -5.06
N HIS A 67 -10.82 -3.68 -5.56
CA HIS A 67 -10.10 -3.12 -6.70
C HIS A 67 -8.60 -2.95 -6.41
N ALA A 68 -8.25 -2.34 -5.28
CA ALA A 68 -6.87 -2.15 -4.86
C ALA A 68 -6.12 -3.49 -4.74
N HIS A 69 -6.72 -4.51 -4.10
CA HIS A 69 -6.11 -5.84 -4.00
C HIS A 69 -5.91 -6.50 -5.37
N GLY A 70 -6.85 -6.35 -6.31
CA GLY A 70 -6.69 -6.84 -7.67
C GLY A 70 -5.50 -6.22 -8.40
N HIS A 71 -5.29 -4.90 -8.27
CA HIS A 71 -4.12 -4.23 -8.83
C HIS A 71 -2.81 -4.72 -8.21
N MET A 72 -2.79 -4.86 -6.89
CA MET A 72 -1.64 -5.40 -6.15
C MET A 72 -1.29 -6.83 -6.59
N GLU A 73 -2.29 -7.70 -6.82
CA GLU A 73 -2.08 -9.06 -7.32
C GLU A 73 -1.41 -9.07 -8.69
N TYR A 74 -1.87 -8.26 -9.65
CA TYR A 74 -1.23 -8.16 -10.97
C TYR A 74 0.22 -7.68 -10.89
N LEU A 75 0.51 -6.70 -10.04
CA LEU A 75 1.87 -6.17 -9.84
C LEU A 75 2.80 -7.23 -9.24
N ILE A 76 2.38 -7.90 -8.18
CA ILE A 76 3.15 -8.94 -7.50
C ILE A 76 3.37 -10.13 -8.44
N GLU A 77 2.31 -10.65 -9.05
CA GLU A 77 2.41 -11.84 -9.90
C GLU A 77 3.19 -11.57 -11.18
N GLY A 78 3.00 -10.39 -11.79
CA GLY A 78 3.75 -9.94 -12.95
C GLY A 78 5.23 -9.61 -12.68
N GLY A 79 5.64 -9.58 -11.42
CA GLY A 79 7.04 -9.41 -11.00
C GLY A 79 7.50 -7.96 -10.81
N ALA A 80 6.58 -6.99 -10.80
CA ALA A 80 6.85 -5.61 -10.42
C ALA A 80 7.02 -5.44 -8.90
N GLY A 81 6.43 -6.35 -8.12
CA GLY A 81 6.50 -6.37 -6.66
C GLY A 81 5.41 -5.56 -5.98
N GLU A 82 5.53 -5.40 -4.67
CA GLU A 82 4.66 -4.58 -3.84
C GLU A 82 4.78 -3.10 -4.28
N PRO A 83 3.66 -2.37 -4.51
CA PRO A 83 3.68 -1.06 -5.15
C PRO A 83 4.44 0.05 -4.42
N GLY A 84 4.55 -0.01 -3.08
CA GLY A 84 5.26 0.99 -2.27
C GLY A 84 6.79 0.83 -2.28
N THR A 85 7.28 -0.41 -2.28
CA THR A 85 8.71 -0.74 -2.13
C THR A 85 9.35 -1.32 -3.39
N GLY A 86 8.55 -1.86 -4.30
CA GLY A 86 8.99 -2.67 -5.45
C GLY A 86 9.56 -4.03 -5.06
N MET A 87 9.49 -4.42 -3.79
CA MET A 87 10.02 -5.70 -3.33
C MET A 87 9.08 -6.86 -3.70
N PRO A 88 9.60 -8.08 -3.89
CA PRO A 88 8.76 -9.27 -4.00
C PRO A 88 7.85 -9.41 -2.77
N ALA A 89 6.66 -9.97 -2.97
CA ALA A 89 5.69 -10.22 -1.91
C ALA A 89 4.80 -11.45 -2.23
N LYS A 90 5.35 -12.45 -2.92
CA LYS A 90 4.61 -13.67 -3.32
C LYS A 90 4.45 -14.65 -2.15
N THR A 91 5.34 -14.59 -1.17
CA THR A 91 5.29 -15.40 0.05
C THR A 91 5.06 -14.54 1.28
N VAL A 92 4.62 -15.16 2.38
CA VAL A 92 4.47 -14.48 3.68
C VAL A 92 5.80 -13.89 4.15
N ALA A 93 6.91 -14.60 3.97
CA ALA A 93 8.24 -14.11 4.33
C ALA A 93 8.64 -12.88 3.50
N GLU A 94 8.40 -12.91 2.19
CA GLU A 94 8.66 -11.77 1.29
C GLU A 94 7.76 -10.57 1.63
N ALA A 95 6.46 -10.79 1.89
CA ALA A 95 5.55 -9.71 2.29
C ALA A 95 5.96 -9.06 3.61
N LEU A 96 6.44 -9.85 4.60
CA LEU A 96 7.00 -9.31 5.84
C LEU A 96 8.28 -8.51 5.59
N GLN A 97 9.15 -8.96 4.68
CA GLN A 97 10.35 -8.22 4.31
C GLN A 97 10.01 -6.88 3.62
N ALA A 98 9.04 -6.87 2.70
CA ALA A 98 8.55 -5.65 2.07
C ALA A 98 7.98 -4.67 3.09
N ALA A 99 7.15 -5.16 4.03
CA ALA A 99 6.62 -4.34 5.11
C ALA A 99 7.73 -3.75 6.00
N ILE A 100 8.72 -4.55 6.40
CA ILE A 100 9.87 -4.05 7.19
C ILE A 100 10.62 -2.95 6.43
N ALA A 101 10.83 -3.10 5.12
CA ALA A 101 11.52 -2.11 4.31
C ALA A 101 10.73 -0.79 4.21
N GLY A 102 9.42 -0.87 3.95
CA GLY A 102 8.53 0.29 3.90
C GLY A 102 8.54 1.05 5.23
N GLU A 103 8.21 0.36 6.32
CA GLU A 103 8.20 0.94 7.68
C GLU A 103 9.56 1.54 8.06
N THR A 104 10.66 0.87 7.66
CA THR A 104 12.02 1.39 7.91
C THR A 104 12.26 2.70 7.21
N HIS A 105 11.96 2.78 5.91
CA HIS A 105 12.07 4.02 5.15
C HIS A 105 11.22 5.14 5.77
N GLU A 106 10.01 4.81 6.24
CA GLU A 106 9.12 5.79 6.86
C GLU A 106 9.74 6.41 8.13
N TYR A 107 10.30 5.60 9.04
CA TYR A 107 10.87 6.13 10.28
C TYR A 107 12.31 6.65 10.16
N THR A 108 13.09 6.22 9.18
CA THR A 108 14.48 6.68 9.01
C THR A 108 14.59 7.93 8.15
N ASP A 109 13.72 8.05 7.15
CA ASP A 109 13.88 9.07 6.09
C ASP A 109 12.62 9.92 5.90
N MET A 110 11.48 9.28 5.60
CA MET A 110 10.27 10.01 5.16
C MET A 110 9.73 10.95 6.23
N TYR A 111 9.32 10.42 7.39
CA TYR A 111 8.73 11.25 8.45
C TYR A 111 9.74 12.22 9.08
N PRO A 112 11.02 11.84 9.33
CA PRO A 112 12.02 12.81 9.77
C PRO A 112 12.21 13.97 8.77
N GLY A 113 12.23 13.69 7.47
CA GLY A 113 12.30 14.70 6.42
C GLY A 113 11.07 15.61 6.41
N MET A 114 9.87 15.03 6.51
CA MET A 114 8.60 15.78 6.58
C MET A 114 8.52 16.65 7.84
N ALA A 115 8.93 16.13 8.99
CA ALA A 115 8.99 16.89 10.24
C ALA A 115 9.91 18.09 10.13
N LYS A 116 11.11 17.90 9.54
CA LYS A 116 12.05 19.00 9.30
C LYS A 116 11.43 20.08 8.40
N THR A 117 10.84 19.70 7.27
CA THR A 117 10.18 20.64 6.36
C THR A 117 9.06 21.41 7.06
N ALA A 118 8.19 20.71 7.81
CA ALA A 118 7.12 21.36 8.56
C ALA A 118 7.66 22.37 9.59
N ARG A 119 8.77 22.04 10.26
CA ARG A 119 9.45 22.95 11.21
C ARG A 119 10.00 24.19 10.51
N ASP A 120 10.66 24.00 9.37
CA ASP A 120 11.25 25.08 8.56
C ASP A 120 10.16 26.05 8.04
N GLU A 121 8.95 25.54 7.78
CA GLU A 121 7.80 26.33 7.34
C GLU A 121 6.96 26.92 8.50
N GLY A 122 7.33 26.64 9.76
CA GLY A 122 6.65 27.18 10.95
C GLY A 122 5.41 26.41 11.40
N PHE A 123 5.23 25.17 10.95
CA PHE A 123 4.15 24.27 11.35
C PHE A 123 4.58 23.30 12.46
N ASP A 124 4.91 23.81 13.64
CA ASP A 124 5.46 23.02 14.75
C ASP A 124 4.56 21.83 15.16
N GLU A 125 3.24 22.01 15.24
CA GLU A 125 2.32 20.93 15.63
C GLU A 125 2.31 19.78 14.59
N ILE A 126 2.43 20.10 13.31
CA ILE A 126 2.51 19.10 12.23
C ILE A 126 3.87 18.40 12.26
N ALA A 127 4.95 19.14 12.56
CA ALA A 127 6.27 18.54 12.73
C ALA A 127 6.28 17.53 13.88
N ASP A 128 5.76 17.90 15.05
CA ASP A 128 5.68 17.02 16.23
C ASP A 128 4.78 15.80 15.95
N TRP A 129 3.74 15.97 15.12
CA TRP A 129 2.91 14.87 14.64
C TRP A 129 3.71 13.89 13.76
N PHE A 130 4.46 14.37 12.76
CA PHE A 130 5.33 13.52 11.94
C PHE A 130 6.40 12.80 12.76
N GLU A 131 7.00 13.45 13.76
CA GLU A 131 7.94 12.80 14.69
C GLU A 131 7.27 11.69 15.52
N THR A 132 6.00 11.86 15.85
CA THR A 132 5.21 10.82 16.54
C THR A 132 4.95 9.63 15.62
N LEU A 133 4.63 9.86 14.35
CA LEU A 133 4.47 8.80 13.35
C LEU A 133 5.77 8.03 13.14
N ALA A 134 6.92 8.71 13.03
CA ALA A 134 8.22 8.04 12.92
C ALA A 134 8.47 7.05 14.09
N LYS A 135 8.04 7.38 15.32
CA LYS A 135 8.15 6.45 16.47
C LYS A 135 7.21 5.25 16.32
N ALA A 136 6.01 5.45 15.77
CA ALA A 136 5.06 4.38 15.50
C ALA A 136 5.59 3.41 14.44
N GLU A 137 6.10 3.93 13.32
CA GLU A 137 6.60 3.10 12.22
C GLU A 137 7.86 2.31 12.62
N ARG A 138 8.71 2.89 13.47
CA ARG A 138 9.79 2.12 14.13
C ARG A 138 9.23 0.96 14.95
N SER A 139 8.11 1.13 15.64
CA SER A 139 7.46 0.03 16.34
C SER A 139 6.88 -1.01 15.38
N HIS A 140 6.35 -0.62 14.22
CA HIS A 140 5.84 -1.55 13.21
C HIS A 140 6.96 -2.38 12.59
N ALA A 141 8.04 -1.75 12.14
CA ALA A 141 9.23 -2.44 11.62
C ALA A 141 9.75 -3.49 12.62
N ASN A 142 9.84 -3.14 13.91
CA ASN A 142 10.24 -4.07 14.96
C ASN A 142 9.27 -5.24 15.16
N LYS A 143 7.96 -5.00 15.08
CA LYS A 143 6.93 -6.05 15.18
C LYS A 143 7.05 -7.01 14.00
N PHE A 144 7.10 -6.50 12.77
CA PHE A 144 7.24 -7.33 11.57
C PHE A 144 8.55 -8.12 11.55
N THR A 145 9.65 -7.53 12.00
CA THR A 145 10.95 -8.23 12.13
C THR A 145 10.83 -9.45 13.04
N LYS A 146 10.27 -9.28 14.25
CA LYS A 146 10.07 -10.39 15.18
C LYS A 146 9.12 -11.45 14.61
N THR A 147 8.07 -11.03 13.91
CA THR A 147 7.13 -11.94 13.25
C THR A 147 7.80 -12.73 12.14
N LEU A 148 8.67 -12.11 11.34
CA LEU A 148 9.45 -12.79 10.30
C LEU A 148 10.39 -13.83 10.89
N GLU A 149 11.15 -13.47 11.92
CA GLU A 149 12.04 -14.40 12.63
C GLU A 149 11.27 -15.61 13.16
N ALA A 150 10.13 -15.38 13.81
CA ALA A 150 9.28 -16.45 14.32
C ALA A 150 8.66 -17.30 13.19
N HIS A 151 8.25 -16.69 12.08
CA HIS A 151 7.69 -17.41 10.94
C HIS A 151 8.74 -18.34 10.31
N LEU A 152 9.97 -17.85 10.10
CA LEU A 152 11.06 -18.63 9.51
C LEU A 152 11.57 -19.74 10.44
N ALA A 153 11.50 -19.56 11.76
CA ALA A 153 11.88 -20.61 12.71
C ALA A 153 10.89 -21.79 12.77
N ASN A 154 9.65 -21.59 12.30
CA ASN A 154 8.57 -22.57 12.34
C ASN A 154 8.20 -23.14 10.95
N ALA A 155 8.87 -22.70 9.88
CA ALA A 155 8.66 -23.14 8.50
C ALA A 155 9.62 -24.27 8.12
#